data_AF-A0A2U3KPC9-F1
#
_entry.id   AF-A0A2U3KPC9-F1
#
_cell.length_a   1.000
_cell.length_b   1.000
_cell.length_c   1.000
_cell.angle_alpha   90.00
_cell.angle_beta   90.00
_cell.angle_gamma   90.00
#
_symmetry.space_group_name_H-M   'P 1'
#
loop_
_entity.id
_entity.type
_entity.pdbx_description
1 polymer ?
#
loop_
_entity_poly.entity_id
_entity_poly.type
_entity_poly.pdbx_seq_one_letter_code
_entity_poly.pdbx_strand_id
1 'polypeptide(L)'
;MHAVVMSSLEEYLSGALEPAAQREIEAHLNTCSMCREEIRSIQDVSQLFVSLRTQSTDVSDPSPGFYAGVMRQVGERRAAPSFAGFFAMDFAFGRRVAFASLLTLAILGSYLVTREIEMPGGPSPEAVMAQQNAPSFDSGPAHDNMLVTLTAYEQH
;
A
#
# COMPACT_ATOMS: atom_id res chain seq x y z
N MET A 1 21.44 2.45 37.32
CA MET A 1 21.54 3.52 36.30
C MET A 1 20.70 4.77 36.64
N HIS A 2 20.46 5.08 37.93
CA HIS A 2 19.71 6.29 38.34
C HIS A 2 20.57 7.58 38.21
N ALA A 3 21.87 7.46 38.47
CA ALA A 3 22.81 8.60 38.42
C ALA A 3 22.99 9.20 37.02
N VAL A 4 22.87 8.39 35.95
CA VAL A 4 23.00 8.86 34.56
C VAL A 4 21.84 9.76 34.16
N VAL A 5 20.62 9.42 34.60
CA VAL A 5 19.43 10.27 34.38
C VAL A 5 19.54 11.56 35.17
N MET A 6 20.05 11.51 36.41
CA MET A 6 20.25 12.71 37.22
C MET A 6 21.33 13.65 36.67
N SER A 7 22.43 13.12 36.12
CA SER A 7 23.52 13.94 35.57
C SER A 7 23.20 14.59 34.23
N SER A 8 22.27 14.01 33.46
CA SER A 8 21.85 14.50 32.13
C SER A 8 20.43 15.09 32.14
N LEU A 9 19.87 15.33 33.34
CA LEU A 9 18.49 15.75 33.50
C LEU A 9 18.23 17.14 32.89
N GLU A 10 19.17 18.07 33.08
CA GLU A 10 19.07 19.43 32.54
C GLU A 10 19.12 19.44 31.01
N GLU A 11 20.00 18.64 30.41
CA GLU A 11 20.15 18.47 28.97
C GLU A 11 18.93 17.77 28.36
N TYR A 12 18.36 16.80 29.08
CA TYR A 12 17.10 16.15 28.71
C TYR A 12 15.92 17.12 28.75
N LEU A 13 15.76 17.91 29.82
CA LEU A 13 14.67 18.88 29.96
C LEU A 13 14.79 20.07 29.00
N SER A 14 16.00 20.48 28.64
CA SER A 14 16.25 21.52 27.64
C SER A 14 16.14 21.03 26.20
N GLY A 15 16.04 19.70 25.98
CA GLY A 15 15.99 19.10 24.65
C GLY A 15 17.31 19.19 23.88
N ALA A 16 18.42 19.45 24.57
CA ALA A 16 19.76 19.59 23.99
C ALA A 16 20.53 18.25 23.92
N LEU A 17 19.91 17.17 24.38
CA LEU A 17 20.53 15.86 24.47
C LEU A 17 20.70 15.18 23.10
N GLU A 18 21.80 14.43 22.92
CA GLU A 18 22.00 13.65 21.70
C GLU A 18 20.95 12.54 21.54
N PRO A 19 20.53 12.20 20.29
CA PRO A 19 19.48 11.21 20.04
C PRO A 19 19.78 9.78 20.54
N ALA A 20 21.04 9.45 20.79
CA ALA A 20 21.44 8.17 21.40
C ALA A 20 21.16 8.16 22.90
N ALA A 21 21.65 9.19 23.62
CA ALA A 21 21.45 9.35 25.05
C ALA A 21 19.95 9.57 25.39
N GLN A 22 19.20 10.25 24.53
CA GLN A 22 17.76 10.43 24.72
C GLN A 22 17.01 9.09 24.77
N ARG A 23 17.34 8.15 23.88
CA ARG A 23 16.71 6.82 23.85
C ARG A 23 17.03 5.99 25.09
N GLU A 24 18.24 6.13 25.63
CA GLU A 24 18.64 5.45 26.86
C GLU A 24 17.86 5.97 28.07
N ILE A 25 17.70 7.28 28.18
CA ILE A 25 16.89 7.90 29.24
C ILE A 25 15.42 7.50 29.09
N GLU A 26 14.85 7.57 27.89
CA GLU A 26 13.45 7.17 27.65
C GLU A 26 13.21 5.69 28.00
N ALA A 27 14.15 4.80 27.67
CA ALA A 27 14.07 3.39 28.08
C ALA A 27 14.09 3.23 29.61
N HIS A 28 14.93 4.01 30.31
CA HIS A 28 14.96 4.03 31.75
C HIS A 28 13.64 4.56 32.34
N LEU A 29 13.12 5.66 31.83
CA LEU A 29 11.87 6.25 32.27
C LEU A 29 10.71 5.28 32.09
N ASN A 30 10.68 4.49 31.02
CA ASN A 30 9.67 3.46 30.85
C ASN A 30 9.67 2.40 31.98
N THR A 31 10.84 2.15 32.58
CA THR A 31 11.01 1.11 33.61
C THR A 31 10.92 1.65 35.04
N CYS A 32 11.32 2.91 35.28
CA CYS A 32 11.40 3.52 36.61
C CYS A 32 10.29 4.55 36.83
N SER A 33 9.32 4.25 37.70
CA SER A 33 8.25 5.19 38.05
C SER A 33 8.75 6.40 38.86
N MET A 34 9.73 6.20 39.74
CA MET A 34 10.30 7.26 40.59
C MET A 34 10.90 8.40 39.74
N CYS A 35 11.80 8.08 38.80
CA CYS A 35 12.38 9.09 37.90
C CYS A 35 11.32 9.81 37.07
N ARG A 36 10.26 9.11 36.67
CA ARG A 36 9.16 9.69 35.90
C ARG A 36 8.40 10.73 36.71
N GLU A 37 8.17 10.46 37.98
CA GLU A 37 7.47 11.35 38.89
C GLU A 37 8.31 12.58 39.25
N GLU A 38 9.63 12.39 39.45
CA GLU A 38 10.57 13.50 39.63
C GLU A 38 10.59 14.45 38.42
N ILE A 39 10.76 13.91 37.20
CA ILE A 39 10.74 14.71 35.97
C ILE A 39 9.41 15.45 35.80
N ARG A 40 8.29 14.79 36.11
CA ARG A 40 6.97 15.40 36.04
C ARG A 40 6.84 16.58 37.01
N SER A 41 7.30 16.44 38.25
CA SER A 41 7.25 17.53 39.23
C SER A 41 8.07 18.75 38.80
N ILE A 42 9.23 18.54 38.16
CA ILE A 42 10.06 19.63 37.61
C ILE A 42 9.37 20.32 36.42
N GLN A 43 8.72 19.54 35.55
CA GLN A 43 7.94 20.08 34.44
C GLN A 43 6.72 20.88 34.92
N ASP A 44 6.03 20.40 35.95
CA ASP A 44 4.88 21.09 36.54
C ASP A 44 5.29 22.46 37.10
N VAL A 45 6.42 22.54 37.81
CA VAL A 45 7.00 23.81 38.28
C VAL A 45 7.36 24.74 37.11
N SER A 46 7.95 24.19 36.04
CA SER A 46 8.28 24.96 34.83
C SER A 46 7.02 25.54 34.16
N GLN A 47 5.93 24.79 34.12
CA GLN A 47 4.64 25.26 33.60
C GLN A 47 4.03 26.37 34.47
N LEU A 48 4.17 26.28 35.80
CA LEU A 48 3.75 27.36 36.68
C LEU A 48 4.50 28.66 36.36
N PHE A 49 5.81 28.61 36.13
CA PHE A 49 6.58 29.79 35.70
C PHE A 49 6.12 30.36 34.35
N VAL A 50 5.74 29.50 33.39
CA VAL A 50 5.16 29.94 32.11
C VAL A 50 3.81 30.62 32.31
N SER A 51 2.96 30.09 33.20
CA SER A 51 1.66 30.66 33.54
C SER A 51 1.75 32.01 34.26
N LEU A 52 2.86 32.28 34.95
CA LEU A 52 3.12 33.57 35.57
C LEU A 52 3.65 34.61 34.57
N ARG A 53 4.30 34.17 33.48
CA ARG A 53 4.86 35.05 32.43
C ARG A 53 3.78 35.82 31.65
N THR A 54 2.55 35.32 31.62
CA THR A 54 1.43 35.97 30.92
C THR A 54 1.02 37.31 31.54
N GLN A 55 1.49 37.64 32.75
CA GLN A 55 1.13 38.89 33.40
C GLN A 55 2.10 40.05 33.12
N SER A 56 3.27 39.80 32.52
CA SER A 56 4.33 40.80 32.37
C SER A 56 4.84 41.02 30.94
N THR A 57 4.21 40.41 29.94
CA THR A 57 4.67 40.54 28.55
C THR A 57 3.50 41.06 27.71
N ASP A 58 3.54 42.34 27.38
CA ASP A 58 2.93 42.86 26.15
C ASP A 58 3.19 41.82 25.07
N VAL A 59 2.12 41.33 24.45
CA VAL A 59 2.16 40.30 23.41
C VAL A 59 3.07 40.84 22.30
N SER A 60 4.33 40.43 22.35
CA SER A 60 5.27 40.63 21.26
C SER A 60 4.77 39.70 20.17
N ASP A 61 3.85 40.21 19.35
CA ASP A 61 3.33 39.52 18.19
C ASP A 61 4.54 39.06 17.37
N PRO A 62 4.78 37.74 17.24
CA PRO A 62 5.91 37.27 16.47
C PRO A 62 5.74 37.82 15.05
N SER A 63 6.84 38.26 14.44
CA SER A 63 6.76 38.88 13.12
C SER A 63 6.00 37.97 12.14
N PRO A 64 5.18 38.52 11.23
CA PRO A 64 4.32 37.71 10.36
C PRO A 64 5.10 36.68 9.50
N GLY A 65 6.40 36.86 9.29
CA GLY A 65 7.29 35.89 8.64
C GLY A 65 7.75 34.72 9.52
N PHE A 66 7.63 34.81 10.86
CA PHE A 66 8.04 33.77 11.80
C PHE A 66 7.22 32.49 11.61
N TYR A 67 5.89 32.61 11.55
CA TYR A 67 5.01 31.45 11.33
C TYR A 67 5.28 30.76 10.00
N ALA A 68 5.50 31.53 8.94
CA ALA A 68 5.88 30.98 7.63
C ALA A 68 7.21 30.22 7.69
N GLY A 69 8.19 30.75 8.42
CA GLY A 69 9.48 30.10 8.65
C GLY A 69 9.37 28.80 9.44
N VAL A 70 8.59 28.79 10.53
CA VAL A 70 8.37 27.59 11.36
C VAL A 70 7.64 26.51 10.55
N MET A 71 6.58 26.86 9.82
CA MET A 71 5.84 25.90 9.00
C MET A 71 6.72 25.27 7.91
N ARG A 72 7.59 26.06 7.28
CA ARG A 72 8.57 25.56 6.31
C ARG A 72 9.55 24.57 6.96
N GLN A 73 10.11 24.93 8.11
CA GLN A 73 11.09 24.10 8.81
C GLN A 73 10.50 22.79 9.38
N VAL A 74 9.25 22.84 9.87
CA VAL A 74 8.52 21.63 10.31
C VAL A 74 8.18 20.74 9.12
N GLY A 75 7.80 21.32 7.98
CA GLY A 75 7.61 20.59 6.73
C GLY A 75 8.88 19.87 6.27
N GLU A 76 10.02 20.56 6.28
CA GLU A 76 11.32 19.99 5.90
C GLU A 76 11.78 18.86 6.84
N ARG A 77 11.57 18.99 8.17
CA ARG A 77 11.91 17.93 9.14
C ARG A 77 10.96 16.73 9.09
N ARG A 78 9.68 16.93 8.72
CA ARG A 78 8.71 15.84 8.52
C ARG A 78 8.79 15.21 7.12
N ALA A 79 9.54 15.80 6.20
CA ALA A 79 9.75 15.27 4.85
C ALA A 79 10.73 14.08 4.80
N ALA A 80 10.74 13.22 5.82
CA ALA A 80 11.07 11.82 5.60
C ALA A 80 9.75 11.13 5.16
N PRO A 81 9.53 10.93 3.86
CA PRO A 81 8.27 10.40 3.38
C PRO A 81 8.08 8.97 3.89
N SER A 82 7.14 8.80 4.82
CA SER A 82 6.66 7.48 5.28
C SER A 82 6.16 6.62 4.11
N PHE A 83 5.82 7.24 2.98
CA PHE A 83 5.43 6.57 1.73
C PHE A 83 6.61 6.08 0.89
N ALA A 84 7.83 6.64 1.02
CA ALA A 84 8.97 6.15 0.23
C ALA A 84 9.39 4.73 0.65
N GLY A 85 9.18 4.37 1.91
CA GLY A 85 9.34 2.99 2.38
C GLY A 85 8.31 2.02 1.77
N PHE A 86 7.10 2.52 1.45
CA PHE A 86 6.04 1.73 0.82
C PHE A 86 6.40 1.43 -0.65
N PHE A 87 6.80 2.45 -1.42
CA PHE A 87 7.24 2.28 -2.81
C PHE A 87 8.55 1.50 -2.95
N ALA A 88 9.46 1.56 -1.96
CA ALA A 88 10.66 0.72 -1.93
C ALA A 88 10.34 -0.76 -1.65
N MET A 89 9.29 -1.07 -0.88
CA MET A 89 8.76 -2.43 -0.75
C MET A 89 8.01 -2.90 -2.01
N ASP A 90 7.40 -1.98 -2.77
CA ASP A 90 6.68 -2.30 -4.01
C ASP A 90 7.57 -2.83 -5.13
N PHE A 91 8.88 -2.55 -5.17
CA PHE A 91 9.73 -3.09 -6.24
C PHE A 91 9.90 -4.62 -6.15
N ALA A 92 10.03 -5.14 -4.92
CA ALA A 92 10.12 -6.58 -4.68
C ALA A 92 8.75 -7.27 -4.86
N PHE A 93 7.67 -6.60 -4.44
CA PHE A 93 6.30 -7.05 -4.63
C PHE A 93 5.90 -7.06 -6.11
N GLY A 94 6.17 -5.97 -6.83
CA GLY A 94 5.90 -5.83 -8.26
C GLY A 94 6.62 -6.88 -9.11
N ARG A 95 7.88 -7.19 -8.78
CA ARG A 95 8.59 -8.30 -9.44
C ARG A 95 7.91 -9.64 -9.21
N ARG A 96 7.45 -9.93 -7.98
CA ARG A 96 6.73 -11.18 -7.66
C ARG A 96 5.37 -11.24 -8.39
N VAL A 97 4.65 -10.14 -8.47
CA VAL A 97 3.38 -10.03 -9.19
C VAL A 97 3.57 -10.21 -10.70
N ALA A 98 4.62 -9.62 -11.29
CA ALA A 98 4.95 -9.79 -12.71
C ALA A 98 5.31 -11.24 -13.06
N PHE A 99 6.07 -11.93 -12.19
CA PHE A 99 6.35 -13.36 -12.39
C PHE A 99 5.10 -14.22 -12.21
N ALA A 100 4.24 -13.90 -11.23
CA ALA A 100 2.98 -14.60 -11.04
C ALA A 100 2.06 -14.45 -12.26
N SER A 101 1.93 -13.24 -12.82
CA SER A 101 1.09 -13.02 -14.00
C SER A 101 1.63 -13.75 -15.23
N LEU A 102 2.95 -13.68 -15.49
CA LEU A 102 3.59 -14.43 -16.58
C LEU A 102 3.41 -15.95 -16.42
N LEU A 103 3.56 -16.47 -15.21
CA LEU A 103 3.40 -17.89 -14.93
C LEU A 103 1.95 -18.33 -15.13
N THR A 104 0.98 -17.54 -14.68
CA THR A 104 -0.45 -17.83 -14.95
C THR A 104 -0.79 -17.82 -16.43
N LEU A 105 -0.24 -16.87 -17.21
CA LEU A 105 -0.41 -16.81 -18.66
C LEU A 105 0.24 -18.02 -19.35
N ALA A 106 1.42 -18.43 -18.90
CA ALA A 106 2.11 -19.60 -19.43
C ALA A 106 1.34 -20.90 -19.16
N ILE A 107 0.80 -21.07 -17.95
CA ILE A 107 -0.04 -22.23 -17.61
C ILE A 107 -1.32 -22.23 -18.44
N LEU A 108 -2.02 -21.09 -18.51
CA LEU A 108 -3.28 -21.00 -19.23
C LEU A 108 -3.09 -21.20 -20.73
N GLY A 109 -2.03 -20.62 -21.31
CA GLY A 109 -1.66 -20.83 -22.70
C GLY A 109 -1.30 -22.29 -22.99
N SER A 110 -0.51 -22.92 -22.12
CA SER A 110 -0.18 -24.35 -22.24
C SER A 110 -1.43 -25.24 -22.15
N TYR A 111 -2.34 -24.93 -21.24
CA TYR A 111 -3.60 -25.65 -21.08
C TYR A 111 -4.50 -25.56 -22.32
N LEU A 112 -4.62 -24.36 -22.91
CA LEU A 112 -5.37 -24.17 -24.16
C LEU A 112 -4.75 -24.95 -25.32
N VAL A 113 -3.43 -24.86 -25.51
CA VAL A 113 -2.72 -25.62 -26.56
C VAL A 113 -2.92 -27.12 -26.39
N THR A 114 -2.82 -27.64 -25.15
CA THR A 114 -3.01 -29.06 -24.89
C THR A 114 -4.45 -29.50 -25.16
N ARG A 115 -5.45 -28.67 -24.81
CA ARG A 115 -6.86 -28.98 -25.09
C ARG A 115 -7.24 -28.89 -26.57
N GLU A 116 -6.63 -28.00 -27.33
CA GLU A 116 -6.79 -27.92 -28.78
C GLU A 116 -6.23 -29.17 -29.47
N ILE A 117 -5.11 -29.71 -28.97
CA ILE A 117 -4.50 -30.95 -29.48
C ILE A 117 -5.34 -32.19 -29.08
N GLU A 118 -6.03 -32.14 -27.94
CA GLU A 118 -6.79 -33.25 -27.37
C GLU A 118 -8.30 -33.17 -27.65
N MET A 119 -8.71 -32.52 -28.74
CA MET A 119 -10.05 -32.64 -29.29
C MET A 119 -10.03 -33.52 -30.57
N PRO A 120 -9.88 -34.87 -30.46
CA PRO A 120 -10.06 -35.80 -31.57
C PRO A 120 -11.56 -36.02 -31.83
N GLY A 121 -12.30 -34.94 -32.10
CA GLY A 121 -13.76 -34.98 -32.26
C GLY A 121 -14.31 -34.13 -33.41
N GLY A 122 -13.47 -33.36 -34.09
CA GLY A 122 -13.85 -32.77 -35.38
C GLY A 122 -13.72 -33.82 -36.48
N PRO A 123 -14.70 -33.94 -37.42
CA PRO A 123 -14.56 -34.86 -38.53
C PRO A 123 -13.27 -34.51 -39.28
N SER A 124 -12.38 -35.49 -39.40
CA SER A 124 -11.11 -35.34 -40.12
C SER A 124 -11.39 -34.73 -41.51
N PRO A 125 -10.53 -33.85 -42.04
CA PRO A 125 -10.75 -33.21 -43.34
C PRO A 125 -11.08 -34.20 -44.47
N GLU A 126 -10.49 -35.39 -44.40
CA GLU A 126 -10.76 -36.55 -45.26
C GLU A 126 -12.18 -37.13 -45.11
N ALA A 127 -12.78 -37.12 -43.92
CA ALA A 127 -14.16 -37.56 -43.69
C ALA A 127 -15.18 -36.53 -44.21
N VAL A 128 -14.88 -35.23 -44.09
CA VAL A 128 -15.72 -34.16 -44.68
C VAL A 128 -15.69 -34.21 -46.21
N MET A 129 -14.52 -34.48 -46.79
CA MET A 129 -14.35 -34.65 -48.24
C MET A 129 -14.97 -35.95 -48.76
N ALA A 130 -14.94 -37.04 -47.98
CA ALA A 130 -15.62 -38.29 -48.31
C ALA A 130 -17.15 -38.14 -48.26
N GLN A 131 -17.68 -37.38 -47.30
CA GLN A 131 -19.12 -37.10 -47.18
C GLN A 131 -19.65 -36.27 -48.37
N GLN A 132 -18.85 -35.33 -48.90
CA GLN A 132 -19.19 -34.55 -50.10
C GLN A 132 -19.20 -35.36 -51.40
N ASN A 133 -18.50 -36.49 -51.45
CA ASN A 133 -18.41 -37.36 -52.63
C ASN A 133 -19.32 -38.61 -52.53
N ALA A 134 -20.16 -38.71 -51.49
CA ALA A 134 -21.13 -39.78 -51.37
C ALA A 134 -22.29 -39.58 -52.38
N PRO A 135 -22.66 -40.59 -53.18
CA PRO A 135 -23.67 -40.48 -54.24
C PRO A 135 -25.12 -40.29 -53.72
N SER A 136 -25.32 -40.14 -52.41
CA SER A 136 -26.62 -39.91 -51.77
C SER A 136 -26.86 -38.44 -51.39
N PHE A 137 -25.98 -37.51 -51.78
CA PHE A 137 -26.21 -36.07 -51.60
C PHE A 137 -27.13 -35.44 -52.66
N ASP A 138 -27.72 -36.27 -53.52
CA ASP A 138 -28.76 -35.84 -54.44
C ASP A 138 -30.13 -36.25 -53.88
N SER A 139 -31.01 -35.26 -53.72
CA SER A 139 -32.46 -35.33 -53.44
C SER A 139 -32.99 -35.31 -51.98
N GLY A 140 -33.10 -34.11 -51.38
CA GLY A 140 -34.25 -33.64 -50.53
C GLY A 140 -34.09 -33.61 -48.99
N PRO A 141 -34.87 -32.80 -48.22
CA PRO A 141 -35.52 -31.51 -48.48
C PRO A 141 -34.89 -30.41 -47.56
N ALA A 142 -33.90 -29.67 -48.05
CA ALA A 142 -33.30 -28.57 -47.28
C ALA A 142 -34.17 -27.29 -47.22
N HIS A 143 -35.27 -27.26 -47.97
CA HIS A 143 -36.11 -26.07 -48.12
C HIS A 143 -37.10 -25.85 -46.97
N ASP A 144 -37.44 -26.89 -46.20
CA ASP A 144 -38.42 -26.79 -45.10
C ASP A 144 -37.80 -26.23 -43.80
N ASN A 145 -36.50 -26.43 -43.56
CA ASN A 145 -35.82 -25.90 -42.37
C ASN A 145 -35.58 -24.38 -42.42
N MET A 146 -35.60 -23.78 -43.61
CA MET A 146 -35.43 -22.33 -43.76
C MET A 146 -36.68 -21.56 -43.32
N LEU A 147 -37.88 -22.12 -43.54
CA LEU A 147 -39.16 -21.49 -43.15
C LEU A 147 -39.42 -21.58 -41.63
N VAL A 148 -39.01 -22.67 -40.99
CA VAL A 148 -39.10 -22.82 -39.52
C VAL A 148 -38.22 -21.80 -38.80
N THR A 149 -37.07 -21.44 -39.37
CA THR A 149 -36.14 -20.50 -38.76
C THR A 149 -36.63 -19.04 -38.86
N LEU A 150 -37.42 -18.69 -39.89
CA LEU A 150 -37.95 -17.34 -40.07
C LEU A 150 -39.16 -17.04 -39.16
N THR A 151 -39.99 -18.03 -38.87
CA THR A 151 -41.16 -17.85 -37.98
C THR A 151 -40.80 -17.76 -36.49
N ALA A 152 -39.60 -18.21 -36.11
CA ALA A 152 -39.11 -18.14 -34.72
C ALA A 152 -38.69 -16.73 -34.28
N TYR A 153 -38.52 -15.78 -35.21
CA TYR A 153 -38.06 -14.41 -34.91
C TYR A 153 -39.19 -13.37 -34.77
N GLU A 154 -40.45 -13.73 -34.99
CA GLU A 154 -41.57 -12.77 -35.01
C GLU A 154 -42.36 -12.69 -33.68
N GLN A 155 -41.94 -13.42 -32.63
CA GLN A 155 -42.67 -13.49 -31.35
C GLN A 155 -41.94 -12.91 -30.12
N HIS A 156 -40.81 -12.20 -30.26
CA HIS A 156 -40.18 -11.44 -29.16
C HIS A 156 -39.86 -9.99 -29.55
#